data_AF-A0A8S3TGH2-F1
#
_entry.id   AF-A0A8S3TGH2-F1
#
_cell.length_a   1.000
_cell.length_b   1.000
_cell.length_c   1.000
_cell.angle_alpha   90.00
_cell.angle_beta   90.00
_cell.angle_gamma   90.00
#
_symmetry.space_group_name_H-M   'P 1'
#
loop_
_entity.id
_entity.type
_entity.pdbx_description
1 polymer ?
#
loop_
_entity_poly.entity_id
_entity_poly.type
_entity_poly.pdbx_seq_one_letter_code
_entity_poly.pdbx_strand_id
1 'polypeptide(L)'
;MYQLQEPDEKSDGRFHPACDGWRSVSLEGKQKRNAPGTETNEIELQANEPQEEEVERHVEGGESLQAQPPIVFEQSYQKDTFVASVYDNVWYICKVLDFDNNDNEYQLAFMTKSNPVSHTMKWPTRPEELWVTETDIVCQVKNPAPVGRKPVMMYKLLPDDVRKIESLL
;
A
#
# COMPACT_ATOMS: atom_id res chain seq x y z
N MET A 1 54.60 17.71 -38.42
CA MET A 1 54.98 17.25 -37.07
C MET A 1 54.06 17.95 -36.09
N TYR A 2 53.12 17.24 -35.48
CA TYR A 2 52.26 17.78 -34.42
C TYR A 2 52.62 17.03 -33.14
N GLN A 3 53.11 17.77 -32.14
CA GLN A 3 53.33 17.25 -30.78
C GLN A 3 51.97 17.11 -30.10
N LEU A 4 51.61 15.88 -29.76
CA LEU A 4 50.53 15.56 -28.82
C LEU A 4 51.05 15.83 -27.42
N GLN A 5 50.38 16.72 -26.70
CA GLN A 5 50.68 17.07 -25.33
C GLN A 5 49.65 16.38 -24.41
N GLU A 6 50.12 15.44 -23.61
CA GLU A 6 49.31 14.69 -22.65
C GLU A 6 49.03 15.55 -21.41
N PRO A 7 47.78 15.61 -20.91
CA PRO A 7 47.50 16.25 -19.63
C PRO A 7 47.80 15.32 -18.44
N ASP A 8 48.54 15.90 -17.51
CA ASP A 8 49.05 15.37 -16.24
C ASP A 8 47.92 14.89 -15.30
N GLU A 9 48.02 13.62 -14.88
CA GLU A 9 47.14 12.93 -13.94
C GLU A 9 47.49 13.35 -12.50
N LYS A 10 46.66 14.20 -11.88
CA LYS A 10 46.76 14.51 -10.43
C LYS A 10 45.50 14.05 -9.70
N SER A 11 45.53 12.80 -9.26
CA SER A 11 44.61 12.24 -8.27
C SER A 11 45.08 12.56 -6.85
N ASP A 12 44.59 13.63 -6.24
CA ASP A 12 44.75 13.86 -4.79
C ASP A 12 43.71 13.01 -4.04
N GLY A 13 44.09 11.77 -3.76
CA GLY A 13 43.30 10.81 -2.99
C GLY A 13 43.20 11.19 -1.52
N ARG A 14 42.29 12.10 -1.16
CA ARG A 14 41.79 12.23 0.21
C ARG A 14 40.55 11.37 0.39
N PHE A 15 40.80 10.11 0.73
CA PHE A 15 39.83 9.24 1.37
C PHE A 15 39.50 9.81 2.76
N HIS A 16 38.33 10.44 2.88
CA HIS A 16 37.72 10.69 4.19
C HIS A 16 36.89 9.45 4.56
N PRO A 17 37.26 8.67 5.60
CA PRO A 17 36.34 7.69 6.14
C PRO A 17 35.18 8.42 6.82
N ALA A 18 33.98 8.24 6.26
CA ALA A 18 32.73 8.56 6.94
C ALA A 18 32.46 7.49 8.01
N CYS A 19 31.81 7.93 9.10
CA CYS A 19 31.14 7.15 10.15
C CYS A 19 31.88 7.01 11.49
N ASP A 20 32.06 8.14 12.18
CA ASP A 20 32.05 8.18 13.65
C ASP A 20 30.70 8.76 14.11
N GLY A 21 29.95 8.01 14.94
CA GLY A 21 28.83 8.58 15.69
C GLY A 21 27.49 7.85 15.70
N TRP A 22 27.46 6.51 15.69
CA TRP A 22 26.28 5.81 16.19
C TRP A 22 26.32 5.82 17.72
N ARG A 23 25.66 6.82 18.32
CA ARG A 23 25.34 6.78 19.76
C ARG A 23 24.27 5.71 19.98
N SER A 24 24.67 4.61 20.60
CA SER A 24 23.76 3.66 21.24
C SER A 24 23.03 4.38 22.37
N VAL A 25 21.70 4.54 22.23
CA VAL A 25 20.87 4.97 23.36
C VAL A 25 20.37 3.71 24.05
N SER A 26 20.97 3.40 25.20
CA SER A 26 20.50 2.35 26.11
C SER A 26 19.10 2.68 26.60
N LEU A 27 18.14 1.81 26.27
CA LEU A 27 16.82 1.79 26.90
C LEU A 27 16.87 0.88 28.14
N GLU A 28 17.48 1.37 29.21
CA GLU A 28 17.26 0.84 30.56
C GLU A 28 16.05 1.56 31.16
N GLY A 29 14.88 0.91 31.05
CA GLY A 29 13.59 1.46 31.45
C GLY A 29 12.76 0.49 32.30
N LYS A 30 13.32 0.11 33.45
CA LYS A 30 12.65 -0.31 34.70
C LYS A 30 11.22 -0.88 34.61
N GLN A 31 11.19 -2.21 34.65
CA GLN A 31 10.23 -3.06 35.33
C GLN A 31 9.60 -2.44 36.59
N LYS A 32 8.28 -2.24 36.58
CA LYS A 32 7.46 -2.22 37.80
C LYS A 32 6.26 -3.14 37.64
N ARG A 33 6.30 -4.17 38.48
CA ARG A 33 5.25 -5.13 38.82
C ARG A 33 4.00 -4.40 39.28
N ASN A 34 2.82 -4.87 38.86
CA ASN A 34 1.60 -4.91 39.66
C ASN A 34 0.72 -6.04 39.09
N ALA A 35 0.51 -7.06 39.92
CA ALA A 35 -0.62 -8.00 39.89
C ALA A 35 -1.36 -7.81 41.24
N PRO A 36 -2.51 -8.43 41.52
CA PRO A 36 -3.52 -9.05 40.65
C PRO A 36 -4.93 -8.42 40.88
N GLY A 37 -5.75 -8.34 39.84
CA GLY A 37 -7.15 -7.91 39.95
C GLY A 37 -8.07 -9.06 39.57
N THR A 38 -8.59 -9.74 40.58
CA THR A 38 -9.59 -10.81 40.48
C THR A 38 -10.96 -10.20 40.26
N GLU A 39 -11.51 -10.27 39.05
CA GLU A 39 -12.96 -10.14 38.85
C GLU A 39 -13.42 -11.26 37.92
N THR A 40 -13.85 -12.34 38.57
CA THR A 40 -14.74 -13.36 38.03
C THR A 40 -16.05 -12.69 37.63
N ASN A 41 -16.26 -12.52 36.32
CA ASN A 41 -17.57 -12.18 35.78
C ASN A 41 -18.26 -13.48 35.40
N GLU A 42 -19.26 -13.85 36.21
CA GLU A 42 -20.18 -14.96 35.99
C GLU A 42 -20.98 -14.68 34.71
N ILE A 43 -20.68 -15.43 33.65
CA ILE A 43 -21.49 -15.45 32.43
C ILE A 43 -22.63 -16.45 32.69
N GLU A 44 -23.81 -15.92 32.97
CA GLU A 44 -25.05 -16.67 33.11
C GLU A 44 -25.41 -17.34 31.78
N LEU A 45 -25.28 -18.67 31.74
CA LEU A 45 -25.73 -19.53 30.65
C LEU A 45 -27.26 -19.59 30.66
N GLN A 46 -27.92 -18.74 29.87
CA GLN A 46 -29.33 -18.94 29.54
C GLN A 46 -29.43 -19.91 28.36
N ALA A 47 -29.70 -21.17 28.70
CA ALA A 47 -30.18 -22.18 27.78
C ALA A 47 -31.59 -21.79 27.30
N ASN A 48 -31.69 -21.35 26.04
CA ASN A 48 -32.97 -21.34 25.33
C ASN A 48 -33.06 -22.62 24.50
N GLU A 49 -33.99 -23.48 24.90
CA GLU A 49 -34.39 -24.68 24.18
C GLU A 49 -34.99 -24.34 22.80
N PRO A 50 -34.87 -25.24 21.82
CA PRO A 50 -35.28 -25.02 20.44
C PRO A 50 -36.80 -25.09 20.30
N GLN A 51 -37.41 -24.03 19.77
CA GLN A 51 -38.77 -24.13 19.25
C GLN A 51 -38.72 -24.66 17.82
N GLU A 52 -39.11 -25.93 17.70
CA GLU A 52 -39.49 -26.58 16.44
C GLU A 52 -40.78 -25.94 15.94
N GLU A 53 -40.68 -25.04 14.96
CA GLU A 53 -41.84 -24.59 14.19
C GLU A 53 -41.65 -25.03 12.74
N GLU A 54 -42.25 -26.19 12.42
CA GLU A 54 -42.55 -26.60 11.06
C GLU A 54 -43.37 -25.51 10.37
N VAL A 55 -42.77 -24.84 9.40
CA VAL A 55 -43.50 -24.04 8.42
C VAL A 55 -43.19 -24.61 7.06
N GLU A 56 -43.96 -25.63 6.67
CA GLU A 56 -44.12 -26.02 5.28
C GLU A 56 -44.64 -24.81 4.49
N ARG A 57 -43.77 -24.15 3.75
CA ARG A 57 -44.17 -23.30 2.62
C ARG A 57 -43.48 -23.77 1.37
N HIS A 58 -44.25 -24.55 0.62
CA HIS A 58 -44.17 -24.65 -0.83
C HIS A 58 -43.83 -23.29 -1.46
N VAL A 59 -42.67 -23.21 -2.10
CA VAL A 59 -42.39 -22.24 -3.15
C VAL A 59 -41.85 -23.03 -4.34
N GLU A 60 -42.77 -23.58 -5.14
CA GLU A 60 -42.48 -23.87 -6.54
C GLU A 60 -42.29 -22.54 -7.26
N GLY A 61 -41.07 -22.03 -7.21
CA GLY A 61 -40.63 -20.85 -7.92
C GLY A 61 -39.24 -21.13 -8.43
N GLY A 62 -39.16 -21.73 -9.62
CA GLY A 62 -37.92 -21.78 -10.38
C GLY A 62 -37.51 -20.35 -10.74
N GLU A 63 -36.85 -19.66 -9.81
CA GLU A 63 -36.10 -18.46 -10.10
C GLU A 63 -34.92 -18.88 -10.97
N SER A 64 -35.16 -18.80 -12.27
CA SER A 64 -34.16 -18.77 -13.31
C SER A 64 -33.03 -17.87 -12.83
N LEU A 65 -31.88 -18.47 -12.54
CA LEU A 65 -30.62 -17.80 -12.25
C LEU A 65 -30.29 -16.94 -13.47
N GLN A 66 -30.84 -15.73 -13.49
CA GLN A 66 -30.53 -14.71 -14.47
C GLN A 66 -29.05 -14.43 -14.24
N ALA A 67 -28.21 -14.94 -15.14
CA ALA A 67 -26.79 -14.66 -15.15
C ALA A 67 -26.65 -13.14 -15.15
N GLN A 68 -26.39 -12.57 -13.98
CA GLN A 68 -26.13 -11.14 -13.88
C GLN A 68 -24.92 -10.89 -14.79
N PRO A 69 -25.02 -9.96 -15.75
CA PRO A 69 -23.86 -9.61 -16.55
C PRO A 69 -22.72 -9.24 -15.59
N PRO A 70 -21.47 -9.61 -15.90
CA PRO A 70 -20.34 -9.22 -15.06
C PRO A 70 -20.41 -7.70 -14.85
N ILE A 71 -20.38 -7.28 -13.59
CA ILE A 71 -20.43 -5.87 -13.21
C ILE A 71 -19.14 -5.24 -13.76
N VAL A 72 -19.22 -4.62 -14.94
CA VAL A 72 -18.11 -3.89 -15.53
C VAL A 72 -18.09 -2.52 -14.85
N PHE A 73 -17.20 -2.35 -13.88
CA PHE A 73 -16.93 -1.02 -13.34
C PHE A 73 -16.08 -0.28 -14.36
N GLU A 74 -16.73 0.45 -15.27
CA GLU A 74 -16.05 1.37 -16.19
C GLU A 74 -15.61 2.59 -15.38
N GLN A 75 -14.48 2.47 -14.68
CA GLN A 75 -14.01 3.47 -13.74
C GLN A 75 -12.78 4.16 -14.34
N SER A 76 -13.03 5.19 -15.16
CA SER A 76 -11.95 5.98 -15.74
C SER A 76 -11.20 6.79 -14.68
N TYR A 77 -9.89 6.56 -14.55
CA TYR A 77 -9.03 7.32 -13.63
C TYR A 77 -8.43 8.54 -14.33
N GLN A 78 -8.53 9.71 -13.70
CA GLN A 78 -7.97 10.94 -14.26
C GLN A 78 -6.45 10.99 -14.12
N LYS A 79 -5.78 11.68 -15.04
CA LYS A 79 -4.35 12.02 -14.94
C LYS A 79 -4.06 12.73 -13.62
N ASP A 80 -2.88 12.46 -13.07
CA ASP A 80 -2.40 12.95 -11.78
C ASP A 80 -3.13 12.43 -10.53
N THR A 81 -4.08 11.51 -10.68
CA THR A 81 -4.72 10.84 -9.54
C THR A 81 -3.86 9.72 -8.97
N PHE A 82 -4.08 9.40 -7.70
CA PHE A 82 -3.42 8.29 -7.03
C PHE A 82 -4.33 7.07 -6.99
N VAL A 83 -3.76 5.91 -7.33
CA VAL A 83 -4.45 4.62 -7.35
C VAL A 83 -3.61 3.57 -6.65
N ALA A 84 -4.27 2.51 -6.17
CA ALA A 84 -3.61 1.29 -5.75
C ALA A 84 -3.70 0.26 -6.87
N SER A 85 -2.58 -0.38 -7.21
CA SER A 85 -2.51 -1.40 -8.26
C SER A 85 -1.70 -2.60 -7.78
N VAL A 86 -2.02 -3.80 -8.28
CA VAL A 86 -1.28 -5.03 -8.00
C VAL A 86 -0.27 -5.28 -9.11
N TYR A 87 0.96 -5.57 -8.72
CA TYR A 87 2.01 -6.03 -9.62
C TYR A 87 2.79 -7.14 -8.92
N ASP A 88 2.97 -8.28 -9.59
CA ASP A 88 3.68 -9.45 -9.04
C ASP A 88 3.14 -9.92 -7.66
N ASN A 89 1.81 -9.97 -7.51
CA ASN A 89 1.11 -10.31 -6.25
C ASN A 89 1.40 -9.37 -5.08
N VAL A 90 1.99 -8.19 -5.33
CA VAL A 90 2.23 -7.15 -4.34
C VAL A 90 1.48 -5.89 -4.78
N TRP A 91 0.78 -5.25 -3.84
CA TRP A 91 0.13 -3.98 -4.13
C TRP A 91 1.07 -2.80 -3.93
N TYR A 92 0.96 -1.83 -4.82
CA TYR A 92 1.72 -0.59 -4.85
C TYR A 92 0.77 0.60 -4.93
N ILE A 93 1.23 1.76 -4.45
CA ILE A 93 0.57 3.02 -4.70
C ILE A 93 1.21 3.67 -5.91
N CYS A 94 0.37 4.09 -6.83
CA CYS A 94 0.80 4.63 -8.09
C CYS A 94 0.14 5.98 -8.35
N LYS A 95 0.77 6.78 -9.21
CA LYS A 95 0.17 7.97 -9.77
C LYS A 95 -0.09 7.75 -11.25
N VAL A 96 -1.29 8.09 -11.71
CA VAL A 96 -1.67 8.01 -13.12
C VAL A 96 -0.94 9.11 -13.89
N LEU A 97 -0.14 8.70 -14.87
CA LEU A 97 0.57 9.59 -15.78
C LEU A 97 -0.19 9.79 -17.08
N ASP A 98 -0.74 8.72 -17.63
CA ASP A 98 -1.47 8.74 -18.90
C ASP A 98 -2.43 7.56 -19.04
N PHE A 99 -3.29 7.62 -20.06
CA PHE A 99 -4.27 6.58 -20.38
C PHE A 99 -4.33 6.34 -21.88
N ASP A 100 -4.18 5.08 -22.29
CA ASP A 100 -4.33 4.65 -23.68
C ASP A 100 -5.74 4.09 -23.91
N ASN A 101 -6.54 4.83 -24.67
CA ASN A 101 -7.91 4.44 -25.01
C ASN A 101 -7.99 3.22 -25.96
N ASN A 102 -6.91 2.90 -26.69
CA ASN A 102 -6.94 1.79 -27.65
C ASN A 102 -6.84 0.44 -26.95
N ASP A 103 -5.96 0.36 -25.95
CA ASP A 103 -5.64 -0.88 -25.22
C ASP A 103 -6.28 -0.91 -23.81
N ASN A 104 -6.96 0.17 -23.40
CA ASN A 104 -7.53 0.34 -22.05
C ASN A 104 -6.50 0.15 -20.94
N GLU A 105 -5.30 0.70 -21.16
CA GLU A 105 -4.16 0.62 -20.26
C GLU A 105 -3.82 1.98 -19.65
N TYR A 106 -3.36 1.97 -18.41
CA TYR A 106 -2.94 3.17 -17.69
C TYR A 106 -1.43 3.16 -17.52
N GLN A 107 -0.78 4.28 -17.87
CA GLN A 107 0.62 4.49 -17.53
C GLN A 107 0.71 4.96 -16.08
N LEU A 108 1.30 4.14 -15.23
CA LEU A 108 1.39 4.37 -13.80
C LEU A 108 2.85 4.57 -13.35
N ALA A 109 3.08 5.58 -12.53
CA ALA A 109 4.34 5.75 -11.79
C ALA A 109 4.24 5.09 -10.42
N PHE A 110 5.12 4.14 -10.13
CA PHE A 110 5.05 3.33 -8.91
C PHE A 110 5.81 3.97 -7.75
N MET A 111 5.19 4.00 -6.57
CA MET A 111 5.85 4.39 -5.32
C MET A 111 6.37 3.15 -4.59
N THR A 112 7.51 3.32 -3.91
CA THR A 112 8.12 2.26 -3.11
C THR A 112 7.85 2.48 -1.63
N LYS A 113 7.64 1.38 -0.88
CA LYS A 113 7.56 1.43 0.58
C LYS A 113 8.92 1.87 1.14
N SER A 114 8.92 2.93 1.94
CA SER A 114 10.14 3.45 2.58
C SER A 114 10.58 2.53 3.73
N ASN A 115 9.61 1.96 4.46
CA ASN A 115 9.84 0.99 5.52
C ASN A 115 8.63 0.03 5.58
N PRO A 116 8.83 -1.29 5.73
CA PRO A 116 7.75 -2.29 5.75
C PRO A 116 6.72 -2.09 6.87
N VAL A 117 7.12 -1.52 8.02
CA VAL A 117 6.24 -1.31 9.18
C VAL A 117 5.42 -0.02 9.05
N SER A 118 5.89 0.93 8.24
CA SER A 118 5.21 2.21 8.05
C SER A 118 4.48 2.24 6.71
N HIS A 119 3.23 2.71 6.68
CA HIS A 119 2.52 3.04 5.43
C HIS A 119 3.04 4.34 4.80
N THR A 120 4.36 4.50 4.79
CA THR A 120 5.08 5.64 4.24
C THR A 120 5.77 5.20 2.95
N MET A 121 5.44 5.90 1.89
CA MET A 121 5.88 5.65 0.52
C MET A 121 6.85 6.74 0.07
N LYS A 122 7.68 6.44 -0.92
CA LYS A 122 8.54 7.42 -1.58
C LYS A 122 8.63 7.13 -3.07
N TRP A 123 8.89 8.16 -3.86
CA TRP A 123 9.27 7.95 -5.25
C TRP A 123 10.64 7.25 -5.32
N PRO A 124 10.80 6.23 -6.16
CA PRO A 124 12.11 5.63 -6.40
C PRO A 124 13.05 6.66 -7.04
N THR A 125 14.37 6.50 -6.84
CA THR A 125 15.37 7.42 -7.41
C THR A 125 15.35 7.40 -8.93
N ARG A 126 15.08 6.23 -9.52
CA ARG A 126 14.76 6.08 -10.92
C ARG A 126 13.25 5.88 -11.02
N PRO A 127 12.51 6.76 -11.71
CA PRO A 127 11.07 6.56 -11.92
C PRO A 127 10.83 5.19 -12.56
N GLU A 128 9.92 4.43 -11.94
CA GLU A 128 9.42 3.17 -12.48
C GLU A 128 8.02 3.45 -13.02
N GLU A 129 7.93 3.53 -14.34
CA GLU A 129 6.70 3.81 -15.08
C GLU A 129 6.35 2.57 -15.90
N LEU A 130 5.15 2.04 -15.69
CA LEU A 130 4.67 0.84 -16.38
C LEU A 130 3.24 1.08 -16.88
N TRP A 131 2.93 0.47 -18.02
CA TRP A 131 1.56 0.33 -18.50
C TRP A 131 0.93 -0.86 -17.79
N VAL A 132 -0.24 -0.66 -17.19
CA VAL A 132 -1.02 -1.70 -16.54
C VAL A 132 -2.45 -1.69 -17.02
N THR A 133 -3.07 -2.85 -17.03
CA THR A 133 -4.48 -2.99 -17.39
C THR A 133 -5.38 -2.42 -16.30
N GLU A 134 -6.59 -1.96 -16.66
CA GLU A 134 -7.58 -1.51 -15.68
C GLU A 134 -7.87 -2.59 -14.61
N THR A 135 -7.81 -3.88 -14.98
CA THR A 135 -8.05 -5.00 -14.06
C THR A 135 -7.00 -5.15 -12.96
N ASP A 136 -5.80 -4.59 -13.16
CA ASP A 136 -4.75 -4.59 -12.14
C ASP A 136 -4.88 -3.41 -11.17
N ILE A 137 -5.80 -2.47 -11.42
CA ILE A 137 -6.06 -1.34 -10.54
C ILE A 137 -7.14 -1.74 -9.53
N VAL A 138 -6.77 -1.76 -8.26
CA VAL A 138 -7.63 -2.20 -7.16
C VAL A 138 -8.66 -1.12 -6.82
N CYS A 139 -8.19 0.10 -6.61
CA CYS A 139 -9.04 1.24 -6.32
C CYS A 139 -8.30 2.58 -6.40
N GLN A 140 -9.07 3.66 -6.56
CA GLN A 140 -8.58 5.01 -6.31
C GLN A 140 -8.34 5.25 -4.82
N VAL A 141 -7.22 5.92 -4.51
CA VAL A 141 -6.83 6.36 -3.16
C VAL A 141 -6.77 7.87 -3.08
N LYS A 142 -6.88 8.44 -1.88
CA LYS A 142 -6.76 9.88 -1.71
C LYS A 142 -5.30 10.31 -1.86
N ASN A 143 -5.09 11.58 -2.22
CA ASN A 143 -3.75 12.14 -2.34
C ASN A 143 -2.94 11.94 -1.05
N PRO A 144 -1.82 11.20 -1.11
CA PRO A 144 -1.00 10.94 0.08
C PRO A 144 -0.45 12.24 0.68
N ALA A 145 -0.46 12.34 2.02
CA ALA A 145 0.06 13.51 2.71
C ALA A 145 1.59 13.52 2.64
N PRO A 146 2.24 14.58 2.14
CA PRO A 146 3.69 14.65 2.12
C PRO A 146 4.25 14.74 3.54
N VAL A 147 5.24 13.91 3.84
CA VAL A 147 5.94 13.86 5.12
C VAL A 147 7.45 13.90 4.88
N GLY A 148 8.18 14.60 5.75
CA GLY A 148 9.62 14.79 5.61
C GLY A 148 10.02 16.16 5.06
N ARG A 149 11.31 16.31 4.76
CA ARG A 149 11.90 17.56 4.27
C ARG A 149 12.50 17.31 2.90
N LYS A 150 12.44 18.30 2.00
CA LYS A 150 13.20 18.26 0.74
C LYS A 150 14.69 18.06 1.06
N PRO A 151 15.43 17.21 0.32
CA PRO A 151 15.03 16.53 -0.92
C PRO A 151 14.33 15.18 -0.74
N VAL A 152 14.35 14.59 0.47
CA VAL A 152 13.76 13.27 0.75
C VAL A 152 12.30 13.44 1.17
N MET A 153 11.44 13.70 0.19
CA MET A 153 10.00 13.78 0.40
C MET A 153 9.41 12.37 0.40
N MET A 154 8.76 12.03 1.50
CA MET A 154 7.99 10.81 1.63
C MET A 154 6.51 11.16 1.66
N TYR A 155 5.66 10.15 1.60
CA TYR A 155 4.23 10.29 1.48
C TYR A 155 3.56 9.29 2.40
N LYS A 156 2.66 9.76 3.27
CA LYS A 156 1.93 8.91 4.19
C LYS A 156 0.52 8.68 3.65
N LEU A 157 0.14 7.40 3.58
CA LEU A 157 -1.23 7.01 3.22
C LEU A 157 -2.18 7.22 4.38
N LEU A 158 -3.44 7.49 4.06
CA LEU A 158 -4.50 7.51 5.05
C LEU A 158 -4.83 6.08 5.48
N PRO A 159 -5.12 5.86 6.78
CA PRO A 159 -5.42 4.52 7.29
C PRO A 159 -6.68 3.92 6.66
N ASP A 160 -7.67 4.74 6.28
CA ASP A 160 -8.87 4.28 5.59
C ASP A 160 -8.58 3.72 4.20
N ASP A 161 -7.68 4.36 3.45
CA ASP A 161 -7.28 3.89 2.11
C ASP A 161 -6.52 2.56 2.22
N VAL A 162 -5.65 2.41 3.22
CA VAL A 162 -4.95 1.14 3.46
C VAL A 162 -5.95 0.00 3.72
N ARG A 163 -6.91 0.22 4.63
CA ARG A 163 -7.95 -0.78 4.93
C ARG A 163 -8.78 -1.13 3.70
N LYS A 164 -9.12 -0.12 2.88
CA LYS A 164 -9.85 -0.30 1.63
C LYS A 164 -9.10 -1.22 0.66
N ILE A 165 -7.80 -0.97 0.46
CA ILE A 165 -6.97 -1.79 -0.42
C ILE A 165 -6.86 -3.22 0.12
N GLU A 166 -6.54 -3.36 1.41
CA GLU A 166 -6.39 -4.68 2.06
C GLU A 166 -7.69 -5.49 2.10
N SER A 167 -8.86 -4.84 2.04
CA SER A 167 -10.15 -5.53 1.96
C SER A 167 -10.54 -6.03 0.57
N LEU A 168 -9.85 -5.55 -0.47
CA LEU A 168 -10.13 -5.84 -1.88
C LEU A 168 -9.13 -6.83 -2.50
N LEU A 169 -8.11 -7.25 -1.73
CA LEU A 169 -7.07 -8.22 -2.09
C LEU A 169 -7.30 -9.54 -1.36
#